data_AF-A0A6F8TWY9-F1
#
_entry.id   AF-A0A6F8TWY9-F1
#
_cell.length_a   1.000
_cell.length_b   1.000
_cell.length_c   1.000
_cell.angle_alpha   90.00
_cell.angle_beta   90.00
_cell.angle_gamma   90.00
#
_symmetry.space_group_name_H-M   'P 1'
#
loop_
_entity.id
_entity.type
_entity.pdbx_description
1 polymer ?
#
loop_
_entity_poly.entity_id
_entity_poly.type
_entity_poly.pdbx_seq_one_letter_code
_entity_poly.pdbx_strand_id
1 'polypeptide(L)'
;MNKIEKPVIEAKDIANVNQVEMDRDLVELAGLVAYQKLSRHKVVEVNGHDYEVKDTLYQDPTGLDALTVENLNTKEISVIFVGTDAGAVIEIIL
;
A
#
# COMPACT_ATOMS: atom_id res chain seq x y z
N MET A 1 -9.99 -4.43 49.00
CA MET A 1 -10.02 -4.93 47.61
C MET A 1 -9.80 -3.73 46.70
N ASN A 2 -8.64 -3.61 46.06
CA ASN A 2 -8.43 -2.55 45.06
C ASN A 2 -9.14 -2.99 43.78
N LYS A 3 -10.07 -2.16 43.30
CA LYS A 3 -10.67 -2.33 41.98
C LYS A 3 -9.59 -2.00 40.96
N ILE A 4 -9.20 -2.97 40.14
CA ILE A 4 -8.40 -2.71 38.95
C ILE A 4 -9.41 -2.17 37.92
N GLU A 5 -9.38 -0.86 37.70
CA GLU A 5 -10.11 -0.28 36.56
C GLU A 5 -9.39 -0.70 35.28
N LYS A 6 -10.12 -1.36 34.39
CA LYS A 6 -9.60 -1.70 33.07
C LYS A 6 -9.37 -0.39 32.30
N PRO A 7 -8.28 -0.28 31.53
CA PRO A 7 -8.06 0.91 30.71
C PRO A 7 -9.22 1.06 29.71
N VAL A 8 -9.81 2.25 29.66
CA VAL A 8 -10.80 2.63 28.65
C VAL A 8 -10.03 3.22 27.49
N ILE A 9 -10.11 2.58 26.33
CA ILE A 9 -9.55 3.12 25.07
C ILE A 9 -10.62 4.01 24.44
N GLU A 10 -10.28 5.25 24.10
CA GLU A 10 -11.22 6.15 23.44
C GLU A 10 -11.22 5.96 21.92
N ALA A 11 -12.36 6.24 21.28
CA ALA A 11 -12.51 6.10 19.83
C ALA A 11 -11.48 6.91 19.01
N LYS A 12 -11.05 8.07 19.53
CA LYS A 12 -10.01 8.91 18.92
C LYS A 12 -8.65 8.22 18.85
N ASP A 13 -8.34 7.39 19.84
CA ASP A 13 -7.05 6.70 19.92
C ASP A 13 -7.01 5.58 18.87
N ILE A 14 -8.13 4.90 18.65
CA ILE A 14 -8.29 3.87 17.62
C ILE A 14 -8.18 4.49 16.22
N ALA A 15 -8.81 5.64 15.98
CA ALA A 15 -8.74 6.33 14.70
C ALA A 15 -7.31 6.74 14.34
N ASN A 16 -6.52 7.20 15.32
CA ASN A 16 -5.12 7.54 15.13
C ASN A 16 -4.27 6.30 14.78
N VAL A 17 -4.47 5.18 15.49
CA VAL A 17 -3.77 3.92 15.18
C VAL A 17 -4.08 3.44 13.76
N ASN A 18 -5.35 3.49 13.33
CA ASN A 18 -5.72 3.11 11.96
C ASN A 18 -5.04 4.01 10.92
N GLN A 19 -4.92 5.32 11.20
CA GLN A 19 -4.22 6.24 10.32
C GLN A 19 -2.73 5.90 10.21
N VAL A 20 -2.07 5.61 11.35
CA VAL A 20 -0.66 5.23 11.36
C VAL A 20 -0.40 3.94 10.57
N GLU A 21 -1.26 2.94 10.70
CA GLU A 21 -1.12 1.70 9.93
C GLU A 21 -1.37 1.93 8.44
N MET A 22 -2.38 2.73 8.07
CA MET A 22 -2.62 3.14 6.68
C MET A 22 -1.40 3.87 6.10
N ASP A 23 -0.79 4.80 6.85
CA ASP A 23 0.40 5.53 6.40
C ASP A 23 1.57 4.57 6.13
N ARG A 24 1.73 3.53 6.96
CA ARG A 24 2.78 2.50 6.76
C ARG A 24 2.50 1.64 5.53
N ASP A 25 1.24 1.27 5.30
CA ASP A 25 0.85 0.53 4.10
C ASP A 25 1.12 1.34 2.84
N LEU A 26 0.79 2.63 2.84
CA LEU A 26 1.05 3.50 1.70
C LEU A 26 2.54 3.61 1.38
N VAL A 27 3.43 3.59 2.39
CA VAL A 27 4.88 3.59 2.19
C VAL A 27 5.36 2.31 1.49
N GLU A 28 4.89 1.14 1.94
CA GLU A 28 5.28 -0.13 1.32
C GLU A 28 4.67 -0.30 -0.09
N LEU A 29 3.41 0.13 -0.26
CA LEU A 29 2.71 0.14 -1.55
C LEU A 29 3.44 1.02 -2.58
N ALA A 30 3.79 2.26 -2.21
CA ALA A 30 4.48 3.21 -3.10
C ALA A 30 5.96 2.87 -3.32
N GLY A 31 6.56 2.11 -2.40
CA GLY A 31 7.91 1.59 -2.51
C GLY A 31 7.94 0.23 -3.22
N LEU A 32 8.21 -0.83 -2.46
CA LEU A 32 8.52 -2.15 -2.96
C LEU A 32 7.43 -2.72 -3.89
N VAL A 33 6.15 -2.62 -3.49
CA VAL A 33 5.05 -3.31 -4.18
C VAL A 33 4.82 -2.75 -5.58
N ALA A 34 4.84 -1.43 -5.75
CA ALA A 34 4.60 -0.80 -7.04
C ALA A 34 5.61 -1.24 -8.13
N TYR A 35 6.86 -1.55 -7.77
CA TYR A 35 7.88 -2.01 -8.73
C TYR A 35 7.83 -3.50 -9.04
N GLN A 36 6.98 -4.29 -8.37
CA GLN A 36 6.85 -5.73 -8.63
C GLN A 36 6.05 -6.06 -9.89
N LYS A 37 5.44 -5.06 -10.55
CA LYS A 37 4.63 -5.22 -11.76
C LYS A 37 3.56 -6.33 -11.61
N LEU A 38 2.80 -6.22 -10.54
CA LEU A 38 1.77 -7.20 -10.19
C LEU A 38 0.67 -7.27 -11.26
N SER A 39 0.08 -8.45 -11.43
CA SER A 39 -1.07 -8.61 -12.31
C SER A 39 -2.37 -8.20 -11.62
N ARG A 40 -3.36 -7.77 -12.41
CA ARG A 40 -4.74 -7.59 -11.93
C ARG A 40 -5.25 -8.84 -11.20
N HIS A 41 -6.08 -8.64 -10.17
CA HIS A 41 -6.64 -9.65 -9.26
C HIS A 41 -5.62 -10.39 -8.38
N LYS A 42 -4.34 -10.00 -8.41
CA LYS A 42 -3.36 -10.50 -7.45
C LYS A 42 -3.69 -9.96 -6.06
N VAL A 43 -3.69 -10.84 -5.07
CA VAL A 43 -3.70 -10.46 -3.65
C VAL A 43 -2.27 -10.36 -3.15
N VAL A 44 -1.99 -9.29 -2.41
CA VAL A 44 -0.70 -8.93 -1.84
C VAL A 44 -0.93 -8.58 -0.37
N GLU A 45 -0.08 -9.11 0.50
CA GLU A 45 -0.09 -8.75 1.93
C GLU A 45 0.88 -7.58 2.14
N VAL A 46 0.41 -6.51 2.80
CA VAL A 46 1.17 -5.30 3.13
C VAL A 46 0.99 -5.02 4.61
N ASN A 47 2.08 -5.04 5.38
CA ASN A 47 2.05 -4.98 6.86
C ASN A 47 0.95 -5.83 7.55
N GLY A 48 0.60 -7.00 7.00
CA GLY A 48 -0.45 -7.87 7.55
C GLY A 48 -1.88 -7.53 7.12
N HIS A 49 -2.04 -6.60 6.17
CA HIS A 49 -3.29 -6.25 5.52
C HIS A 49 -3.34 -6.78 4.07
N ASP A 50 -4.44 -7.42 3.69
CA ASP A 50 -4.63 -7.94 2.35
C ASP A 50 -5.14 -6.87 1.40
N TYR A 51 -4.42 -6.68 0.29
CA TYR A 51 -4.78 -5.80 -0.81
C TYR A 51 -4.99 -6.60 -2.10
N GLU A 52 -6.08 -6.31 -2.83
CA GLU A 52 -6.29 -6.84 -4.19
C GLU A 52 -5.94 -5.78 -5.23
N VAL A 53 -5.13 -6.15 -6.21
CA VAL A 53 -4.86 -5.32 -7.40
C VAL A 53 -6.11 -5.22 -8.27
N LYS A 54 -6.69 -4.03 -8.36
CA LYS A 54 -7.90 -3.76 -9.15
C LYS A 54 -7.61 -3.33 -10.55
N ASP A 55 -6.51 -2.61 -10.77
CA ASP A 55 -6.08 -2.18 -12.08
C ASP A 55 -4.59 -1.82 -12.11
N THR A 56 -4.01 -1.84 -13.31
CA THR A 56 -2.59 -1.58 -13.53
C THR A 56 -2.35 -0.86 -14.85
N LEU A 57 -1.49 0.14 -14.85
CA LEU A 57 -0.94 0.79 -16.03
C LEU A 57 0.58 0.76 -15.92
N TYR A 58 1.23 0.01 -16.81
CA TYR A 58 2.68 -0.13 -16.84
C TYR A 58 3.26 0.30 -18.18
N GLN A 59 4.51 0.76 -18.17
CA GLN A 59 5.25 1.21 -19.33
C GLN A 59 4.54 2.36 -20.06
N ASP A 60 3.92 3.25 -19.28
CA ASP A 60 3.30 4.44 -19.87
C ASP A 60 4.39 5.30 -20.54
N PRO A 61 4.17 5.79 -21.78
CA PRO A 61 5.17 6.56 -22.52
C PRO A 61 5.57 7.87 -21.84
N THR A 62 4.80 8.35 -20.86
CA THR A 62 5.17 9.52 -20.04
C THR A 62 6.24 9.21 -18.99
N GLY A 63 6.53 7.92 -18.76
CA GLY A 63 7.40 7.47 -17.67
C GLY A 63 6.69 7.45 -16.31
N LEU A 64 5.36 7.32 -16.29
CA LEU A 64 4.56 7.26 -15.07
C LEU A 64 3.64 6.05 -15.09
N ASP A 65 3.96 5.06 -14.25
CA ASP A 65 3.13 3.88 -14.06
C ASP A 65 2.12 4.09 -12.92
N ALA A 66 1.01 3.35 -12.97
CA ALA A 66 -0.03 3.38 -11.96
C ALA A 66 -0.46 1.98 -11.50
N LEU A 67 -0.67 1.85 -10.19
CA LEU A 67 -1.17 0.64 -9.54
C LEU A 67 -2.40 1.02 -8.70
N THR A 68 -3.54 0.39 -8.98
CA THR A 68 -4.76 0.55 -8.18
C THR A 68 -4.98 -0.68 -7.33
N VAL A 69 -5.12 -0.50 -6.02
CA VAL A 69 -5.37 -1.58 -5.04
C VAL A 69 -6.57 -1.28 -4.17
N GLU A 70 -7.25 -2.32 -3.70
CA GLU A 70 -8.30 -2.26 -2.67
C GLU A 70 -7.81 -2.96 -1.41
N ASN A 71 -7.88 -2.31 -0.26
CA ASN A 71 -7.77 -2.99 1.03
C ASN A 71 -9.01 -3.86 1.24
N LEU A 72 -8.85 -5.17 1.36
CA LEU A 72 -9.99 -6.09 1.40
C LEU A 72 -10.82 -5.98 2.69
N ASN A 73 -10.25 -5.45 3.77
CA ASN A 73 -10.92 -5.24 5.05
C ASN A 73 -11.69 -3.92 5.09
N THR A 74 -11.04 -2.81 4.74
CA THR A 74 -11.64 -1.46 4.84
C THR A 74 -12.43 -1.07 3.61
N LYS A 75 -12.20 -1.75 2.47
CA LYS A 75 -12.74 -1.40 1.15
C LYS A 75 -12.23 -0.08 0.58
N GLU A 76 -11.18 0.49 1.18
CA GLU A 76 -10.52 1.68 0.68
C GLU A 76 -9.75 1.36 -0.60
N ILE A 77 -9.81 2.29 -1.55
CA ILE A 77 -9.08 2.22 -2.82
C ILE A 77 -7.91 3.18 -2.76
N SER A 78 -6.72 2.68 -3.08
CA SER A 78 -5.51 3.49 -3.23
C SER A 78 -5.03 3.41 -4.67
N VAL A 79 -4.67 4.57 -5.24
CA VAL A 79 -4.03 4.67 -6.55
C VAL A 79 -2.61 5.18 -6.33
N ILE A 80 -1.65 4.33 -6.65
CA ILE A 80 -0.22 4.60 -6.50
C ILE A 80 0.33 4.98 -7.86
N PHE A 81 1.01 6.12 -7.94
CA PHE A 81 1.76 6.55 -9.11
C PHE A 81 3.25 6.43 -8.85
N VAL A 82 3.98 5.78 -9.75
CA VAL A 82 5.44 5.66 -9.67
C VAL A 82 6.09 6.13 -10.96
N GLY A 83 7.10 6.98 -10.82
CA GLY A 83 7.95 7.36 -11.93
C GLY A 83 8.75 6.16 -12.38
N THR A 84 8.46 5.65 -13.57
CA THR A 84 9.31 4.69 -14.25
C THR A 84 10.12 5.48 -15.25
N ASP A 85 11.41 5.63 -14.97
CA ASP A 85 12.30 6.34 -15.88
C ASP A 85 12.19 5.72 -17.27
N ALA A 86 11.56 6.45 -18.20
CA ALA A 86 11.20 5.97 -19.55
C ALA A 86 12.45 5.61 -20.40
N GLY A 87 13.66 5.81 -19.86
CA GLY A 87 14.95 5.47 -20.45
C GLY A 87 15.94 4.74 -19.52
N ALA A 88 15.55 4.26 -18.33
CA ALA A 88 16.49 3.55 -17.45
C ALA A 88 16.81 2.14 -17.99
N VAL A 89 17.86 2.05 -18.80
CA VAL A 89 18.58 0.81 -19.02
C VAL A 89 19.30 0.51 -17.71
N ILE A 90 18.83 -0.48 -16.95
CA ILE A 90 19.60 -1.03 -15.83
C ILE A 90 20.77 -1.81 -16.44
N GLU A 91 21.90 -1.14 -16.65
CA GLU A 91 23.18 -1.82 -16.87
C GLU A 91 23.72 -2.31 -15.53
N ILE A 92 23.41 -3.55 -15.17
CA ILE A 92 24.28 -4.30 -14.25
C ILE A 92 25.41 -4.84 -15.10
N ILE A 93 26.59 -4.22 -15.00
CA ILE A 93 27.83 -4.80 -15.52
C ILE A 93 28.13 -6.02 -14.63
N LEU A 94 27.95 -7.22 -15.19
CA LEU A 94 28.45 -8.49 -14.64
C LEU A 94 29.92 -8.70 -15.03
#